data_AF-A0A2H9LXR6-F1
#
_entry.id   AF-A0A2H9LXR6-F1
#
_cell.length_a   1.000
_cell.length_b   1.000
_cell.length_c   1.000
_cell.angle_alpha   90.00
_cell.angle_beta   90.00
_cell.angle_gamma   90.00
#
_symmetry.space_group_name_H-M   'P 1'
#
loop_
_entity.id
_entity.type
_entity.pdbx_description
1 polymer ?
#
loop_
_entity_poly.entity_id
_entity_poly.type
_entity_poly.pdbx_seq_one_letter_code
_entity_poly.pdbx_strand_id
1 'polypeptide(L)'
;MKNLGMVFVLAIFLMVLAAPIHANNLYLSIRMDKNWMNESYILSAATVMGGAPVAADPQVSGDYRLDVVENQQVIFSQSFPRPEEMVFTDTLDGGGATVQNASSISLYVPYVSEKQVASLYFKGARVATYTFTNLCNRNSRCEGEEDYLSCPSDCAKKNIDAYSAMYIATTNESSIPGIND
;
A
#
# COMPACT_ATOMS: atom_id res chain seq x y z
N MET A 1 36.16 32.97 -15.21
CA MET A 1 34.96 33.06 -14.33
C MET A 1 33.64 32.67 -15.00
N LYS A 2 33.48 32.67 -16.34
CA LYS A 2 32.20 32.31 -17.00
C LYS A 2 31.78 30.83 -16.86
N ASN A 3 32.72 29.89 -16.70
CA ASN A 3 32.40 28.46 -16.64
C ASN A 3 31.85 28.01 -15.27
N LEU A 4 32.06 28.79 -14.20
CA LEU A 4 31.63 28.39 -12.85
C LEU A 4 30.10 28.49 -12.68
N GLY A 5 29.46 29.45 -13.35
CA GLY A 5 28.00 29.61 -13.29
C GLY A 5 27.24 28.47 -13.95
N MET A 6 27.75 27.93 -15.06
CA MET A 6 27.11 26.82 -15.78
C MET A 6 27.14 25.52 -14.97
N VAL A 7 28.23 25.25 -14.26
CA VAL A 7 28.35 24.06 -13.38
C VAL A 7 27.35 24.14 -12.22
N PHE A 8 27.14 25.34 -11.66
CA PHE A 8 26.22 25.53 -10.54
C PHE A 8 24.75 25.33 -10.94
N VAL A 9 24.34 25.85 -12.11
CA VAL A 9 22.98 25.65 -12.64
C VAL A 9 22.73 24.17 -12.97
N LEU A 10 23.72 23.48 -13.56
CA LEU A 10 23.60 22.05 -13.86
C LEU A 10 23.46 21.21 -12.58
N ALA A 11 24.24 21.53 -11.54
CA ALA A 11 24.17 20.84 -10.26
C ALA A 11 22.81 21.03 -9.56
N ILE A 12 22.25 22.26 -9.60
CA ILE A 12 20.90 22.53 -9.07
C ILE A 12 19.86 21.75 -9.87
N PHE A 13 19.95 21.74 -11.20
CA PHE A 13 19.00 21.01 -12.04
C PHE A 13 19.04 19.50 -11.79
N LEU A 14 20.23 18.93 -11.61
CA LEU A 14 20.41 17.53 -11.23
C LEU A 14 19.88 17.23 -9.83
N MET A 15 20.05 18.14 -8.87
CA MET A 15 19.49 17.98 -7.51
C MET A 15 17.95 18.09 -7.49
N VAL A 16 17.35 18.95 -8.31
CA VAL A 16 15.89 19.07 -8.43
C VAL A 16 15.28 17.86 -9.14
N LEU A 17 15.97 17.29 -10.13
CA LEU A 17 15.59 16.02 -10.75
C LEU A 17 15.74 14.82 -9.78
N ALA A 18 16.67 14.91 -8.83
CA ALA A 18 16.89 13.90 -7.81
C ALA A 18 16.04 14.12 -6.55
N ALA A 19 15.31 15.23 -6.45
CA ALA A 19 14.42 15.46 -5.32
C ALA A 19 13.36 14.36 -5.32
N PRO A 20 13.24 13.58 -4.23
CA PRO A 20 12.24 12.53 -4.15
C PRO A 20 10.88 13.18 -4.35
N ILE A 21 10.22 12.82 -5.45
CA ILE A 21 8.83 13.16 -5.71
C ILE A 21 8.09 12.83 -4.43
N HIS A 22 7.41 13.81 -3.83
CA HIS A 22 6.59 13.58 -2.64
C HIS A 22 5.71 12.36 -2.91
N ALA A 23 6.07 11.24 -2.30
CA ALA A 23 5.46 9.97 -2.62
C ALA A 23 4.19 9.88 -1.78
N ASN A 24 3.05 10.09 -2.42
CA ASN A 24 1.80 9.64 -1.83
C ASN A 24 1.92 8.13 -1.63
N ASN A 25 1.31 7.61 -0.57
CA ASN A 25 1.26 6.19 -0.29
C ASN A 25 -0.18 5.72 -0.36
N LEU A 26 -0.43 4.52 -0.85
CA LEU A 26 -1.72 3.87 -0.84
C LEU A 26 -1.76 2.83 0.27
N TYR A 27 -2.82 2.83 1.06
CA TYR A 27 -3.13 1.71 1.95
C TYR A 27 -3.78 0.58 1.15
N LEU A 28 -3.08 -0.54 1.05
CA LEU A 28 -3.54 -1.74 0.38
C LEU A 28 -3.82 -2.84 1.41
N SER A 29 -5.06 -3.30 1.44
CA SER A 29 -5.49 -4.46 2.23
C SER A 29 -5.57 -5.69 1.32
N ILE A 30 -4.92 -6.76 1.74
CA ILE A 30 -4.94 -8.06 1.06
C ILE A 30 -5.69 -9.01 1.96
N ARG A 31 -6.86 -9.47 1.51
CA ARG A 31 -7.64 -10.51 2.17
C ARG A 31 -7.43 -11.84 1.45
N MET A 32 -7.06 -12.87 2.19
CA MET A 32 -6.89 -14.22 1.70
C MET A 32 -7.95 -15.10 2.34
N ASP A 33 -8.92 -15.53 1.55
CA ASP A 33 -9.99 -16.41 2.00
C ASP A 33 -9.62 -17.85 1.63
N LYS A 34 -9.64 -18.73 2.61
CA LYS A 34 -9.41 -20.17 2.42
C LYS A 34 -10.73 -20.89 2.61
N ASN A 35 -11.30 -21.32 1.49
CA ASN A 35 -12.43 -22.24 1.50
C ASN A 35 -11.92 -23.69 1.36
N TRP A 36 -12.73 -24.66 1.79
CA TRP A 36 -12.35 -26.09 1.83
C TRP A 36 -11.92 -26.67 0.47
N MET A 37 -12.22 -25.99 -0.64
CA MET A 37 -11.85 -26.44 -1.98
C MET A 37 -10.83 -25.54 -2.70
N ASN A 38 -10.67 -24.27 -2.32
CA ASN A 38 -9.82 -23.29 -3.04
C ASN A 38 -9.34 -22.18 -2.09
N GLU A 39 -8.11 -21.69 -2.33
CA GLU A 39 -7.68 -20.39 -1.81
C GLU A 39 -8.09 -19.30 -2.81
N SER A 40 -8.74 -18.24 -2.32
CA SER A 40 -9.05 -17.04 -3.09
C SER A 40 -8.38 -15.83 -2.47
N TYR A 41 -7.89 -14.94 -3.34
CA TYR A 41 -7.16 -13.74 -2.93
C TYR A 41 -7.92 -12.51 -3.41
N ILE A 42 -8.28 -11.65 -2.48
CA ILE A 42 -8.96 -10.38 -2.75
C ILE A 42 -7.99 -9.28 -2.38
N LEU A 43 -7.66 -8.45 -3.36
CA LEU A 43 -6.91 -7.23 -3.15
C LEU A 43 -7.89 -6.07 -3.16
N SER A 44 -7.79 -5.21 -2.16
CA SER A 44 -8.60 -4.00 -2.02
C SER A 44 -7.71 -2.86 -1.57
N ALA A 45 -7.81 -1.71 -2.22
CA ALA A 45 -7.22 -0.47 -1.73
C ALA A 45 -8.31 0.36 -1.06
N ALA A 46 -7.95 1.13 -0.02
CA ALA A 46 -8.92 1.89 0.77
C ALA A 46 -8.74 3.40 0.72
N THR A 47 -7.51 3.93 0.66
CA THR A 47 -7.25 5.38 0.73
C THR A 47 -5.83 5.72 0.27
N VAL A 48 -5.64 6.85 -0.42
CA VAL A 48 -4.33 7.45 -0.68
C VAL A 48 -4.01 8.45 0.42
N MET A 49 -2.86 8.29 1.06
CA MET A 49 -2.38 9.15 2.14
C MET A 49 -1.13 9.90 1.70
N GLY A 50 -1.04 11.16 2.09
CA GLY A 50 0.21 11.91 2.01
C GLY A 50 1.20 11.35 3.03
N GLY A 51 2.45 11.15 2.66
CA GLY A 51 3.46 10.64 3.58
C GLY A 51 4.88 10.72 3.05
N ALA A 52 5.84 10.30 3.88
CA ALA A 52 7.18 10.02 3.40
C ALA A 52 7.14 8.76 2.51
N PRO A 53 8.03 8.63 1.52
CA PRO A 53 8.12 7.41 0.72
C PRO A 53 8.25 6.20 1.62
N VAL A 54 7.37 5.21 1.44
CA VAL A 54 7.52 3.92 2.11
C VAL A 54 8.71 3.23 1.49
N ALA A 55 9.83 3.21 2.22
CA ALA A 55 10.94 2.34 1.88
C ALA A 55 10.44 0.89 1.98
N ALA A 56 10.79 0.06 1.00
CA ALA A 56 10.57 -1.37 1.15
C ALA A 56 11.28 -1.84 2.44
N ASP A 57 10.52 -2.45 3.34
CA ASP A 57 11.08 -3.06 4.56
C ASP A 57 12.15 -4.07 4.12
N PRO A 58 13.36 -4.08 4.71
CA PRO A 58 14.39 -5.08 4.43
C PRO A 58 13.80 -6.49 4.33
N GLN A 59 14.04 -7.12 3.17
CA GLN A 59 13.47 -8.38 2.69
C GLN A 59 13.05 -9.36 3.80
N VAL A 60 11.78 -9.29 4.19
CA VAL A 60 11.18 -10.38 4.95
C VAL A 60 11.01 -11.55 3.98
N SER A 61 11.76 -12.63 4.23
CA SER A 61 11.62 -13.87 3.46
C SER A 61 10.20 -14.42 3.65
N GLY A 62 9.52 -14.74 2.55
CA GLY A 62 8.19 -15.32 2.60
C GLY A 62 7.73 -15.88 1.25
N ASP A 63 6.70 -16.72 1.30
CA ASP A 63 6.12 -17.34 0.10
C ASP A 63 5.29 -16.36 -0.73
N TYR A 64 4.87 -15.24 -0.14
CA TYR A 64 4.10 -14.20 -0.81
C TYR A 64 4.98 -13.02 -1.20
N ARG A 65 4.68 -12.43 -2.37
CA ARG A 65 5.32 -11.21 -2.85
C ARG A 65 4.27 -10.29 -3.46
N LEU A 66 4.29 -9.02 -3.09
CA LEU A 66 3.50 -7.96 -3.71
C LEU A 66 4.44 -7.10 -4.57
N ASP A 67 4.15 -7.01 -5.86
CA ASP A 67 4.81 -6.08 -6.77
C ASP A 67 3.83 -4.95 -7.14
N VAL A 68 4.27 -3.69 -7.04
CA VAL A 68 3.56 -2.56 -7.65
C VAL A 68 4.32 -2.15 -8.90
N VAL A 69 3.59 -2.13 -10.01
CA VAL A 69 4.13 -1.90 -11.36
C VAL A 69 3.52 -0.64 -11.95
N GLU A 70 4.36 0.19 -12.55
CA GLU A 70 3.95 1.34 -13.35
C GLU A 70 4.76 1.38 -14.65
N ASN A 71 4.09 1.57 -15.78
CA ASN A 71 4.75 1.60 -17.10
C ASN A 71 5.68 0.39 -17.33
N GLN A 72 5.25 -0.80 -16.91
CA GLN A 72 6.01 -2.07 -16.98
C GLN A 72 7.26 -2.15 -16.09
N GLN A 73 7.51 -1.15 -15.24
CA GLN A 73 8.59 -1.14 -14.27
C GLN A 73 8.05 -1.46 -12.87
N VAL A 74 8.71 -2.36 -12.15
CA VAL A 74 8.45 -2.59 -10.72
C VAL A 74 9.01 -1.40 -9.95
N ILE A 75 8.12 -0.64 -9.31
CA ILE A 75 8.48 0.52 -8.48
C ILE A 75 8.49 0.19 -6.98
N PHE A 76 7.86 -0.93 -6.60
CA PHE A 76 7.85 -1.45 -5.25
C PHE A 76 7.71 -2.97 -5.29
N SER A 77 8.45 -3.66 -4.43
CA SER A 77 8.38 -5.11 -4.27
C SER A 77 8.63 -5.45 -2.81
N GLN A 78 7.69 -6.14 -2.18
CA GLN A 78 7.83 -6.62 -0.81
C GLN A 78 7.41 -8.08 -0.71
N SER A 79 8.24 -8.90 -0.07
CA SER A 79 7.90 -10.27 0.29
C SER A 79 7.44 -10.32 1.74
N PHE A 80 6.55 -11.26 2.05
CA PHE A 80 6.02 -11.46 3.40
C PHE A 80 5.59 -12.92 3.62
N PRO A 81 5.68 -13.43 4.86
CA PRO A 81 5.21 -14.76 5.19
C PRO A 81 3.68 -14.85 5.07
N ARG A 82 3.14 -16.07 5.11
CA ARG A 82 1.68 -16.27 5.22
C ARG A 82 1.20 -15.57 6.50
N PRO A 83 0.22 -14.64 6.42
CA PRO A 83 -0.36 -14.05 7.61
C PRO A 83 -1.06 -15.13 8.45
N GLU A 84 -1.11 -14.94 9.77
CA GLU A 84 -1.78 -15.87 10.67
C GLU A 84 -3.27 -16.01 10.30
N GLU A 85 -3.78 -17.24 10.27
CA GLU A 85 -5.17 -17.51 9.95
C GLU A 85 -6.07 -17.00 11.08
N MET A 86 -7.02 -16.12 10.74
CA MET A 86 -8.12 -15.76 11.64
C MET A 86 -9.33 -16.65 11.30
N VAL A 87 -9.92 -17.24 12.34
CA VAL A 87 -11.12 -18.06 12.20
C VAL A 87 -12.34 -17.16 12.38
N PHE A 88 -13.08 -16.93 11.30
CA PHE A 88 -14.34 -16.21 11.34
C PHE A 88 -15.50 -17.20 11.38
N THR A 89 -16.34 -17.09 12.41
CA THR A 89 -17.58 -17.84 12.51
C THR A 89 -18.70 -16.94 12.01
N ASP A 90 -19.05 -17.05 10.73
CA ASP A 90 -20.20 -16.31 10.22
C ASP A 90 -21.47 -17.09 10.53
N THR A 91 -22.39 -16.44 11.25
CA THR A 91 -23.66 -17.05 11.61
C THR A 91 -24.66 -16.66 10.54
N LEU A 92 -24.89 -17.54 9.57
CA LEU A 92 -25.92 -17.30 8.57
C LEU A 92 -27.30 -17.29 9.24
N ASP A 93 -28.21 -16.46 8.74
CA ASP A 93 -29.61 -16.26 9.21
C ASP A 93 -30.51 -17.54 9.18
N GLY A 94 -29.93 -18.73 9.01
CA GLY A 94 -30.58 -20.04 9.06
C GLY A 94 -29.96 -21.04 10.04
N GLY A 95 -29.08 -20.62 10.95
CA GLY A 95 -28.56 -21.46 12.04
C GLY A 95 -27.39 -22.38 11.68
N GLY A 96 -26.86 -22.28 10.46
CA GLY A 96 -25.60 -22.92 10.07
C GLY A 96 -24.44 -21.95 10.23
N ALA A 97 -23.52 -22.22 11.16
CA ALA A 97 -22.25 -21.50 11.22
C ALA A 97 -21.36 -21.96 10.06
N THR A 98 -20.99 -21.05 9.17
CA THR A 98 -19.89 -21.30 8.22
C THR A 98 -18.60 -20.79 8.83
N VAL A 99 -17.66 -21.70 9.05
CA VAL A 99 -16.29 -21.33 9.43
C VAL A 99 -15.55 -20.91 8.17
N GLN A 100 -15.24 -19.61 8.07
CA GLN A 100 -14.35 -19.09 7.04
C GLN A 100 -12.99 -18.82 7.68
N ASN A 101 -11.95 -19.47 7.15
CA ASN A 101 -10.59 -19.12 7.51
C ASN A 101 -10.16 -17.99 6.58
N ALA A 102 -10.01 -16.79 7.12
CA ALA A 102 -9.50 -15.67 6.37
C ALA A 102 -8.29 -15.07 7.09
N SER A 103 -7.37 -14.52 6.32
CA SER A 103 -6.24 -13.77 6.86
C SER A 103 -6.16 -12.45 6.10
N SER A 104 -5.76 -11.40 6.80
CA SER A 104 -5.60 -10.08 6.21
C SER A 104 -4.21 -9.53 6.52
N ILE A 105 -3.58 -8.94 5.52
CA ILE A 105 -2.38 -8.14 5.70
C ILE A 105 -2.59 -6.76 5.08
N SER A 106 -2.11 -5.74 5.77
CA SER A 106 -2.17 -4.36 5.32
C SER A 106 -0.77 -3.87 5.02
N LEU A 107 -0.60 -3.27 3.85
CA LEU A 107 0.67 -2.76 3.35
C LEU A 107 0.49 -1.32 2.88
N TYR A 108 1.50 -0.49 3.13
CA TYR A 108 1.59 0.82 2.50
C TYR A 108 2.47 0.68 1.26
N VAL A 109 1.96 1.10 0.11
CA VAL A 109 2.69 1.03 -1.17
C VAL A 109 2.81 2.41 -1.80
N PRO A 110 3.84 2.72 -2.59
CA PRO A 110 3.94 4.00 -3.25
C PRO A 110 2.80 4.19 -4.26
N TYR A 111 2.17 5.36 -4.21
CA TYR A 111 1.15 5.81 -5.13
C TYR A 111 1.68 6.95 -5.99
N VAL A 112 1.75 6.71 -7.29
CA VAL A 112 2.23 7.70 -8.28
C VAL A 112 1.11 8.05 -9.25
N SER A 113 0.30 7.08 -9.67
CA SER A 113 -0.84 7.31 -10.53
C SER A 113 -1.87 6.17 -10.52
N GLU A 114 -3.08 6.45 -11.03
CA GLU A 114 -4.14 5.47 -11.27
C GLU A 114 -3.77 4.34 -12.26
N LYS A 115 -2.67 4.50 -13.02
CA LYS A 115 -2.21 3.50 -14.01
C LYS A 115 -1.41 2.37 -13.37
N GLN A 116 -1.10 2.50 -12.09
CA GLN A 116 -0.38 1.49 -11.34
C GLN A 116 -1.22 0.23 -11.15
N VAL A 117 -0.50 -0.89 -11.03
CA VAL A 117 -1.08 -2.20 -10.81
C VAL A 117 -0.35 -2.89 -9.68
N ALA A 118 -1.09 -3.35 -8.68
CA ALA A 118 -0.57 -4.23 -7.64
C ALA A 118 -0.79 -5.69 -8.07
N SER A 119 0.27 -6.50 -8.04
CA SER A 119 0.22 -7.93 -8.37
C SER A 119 0.70 -8.75 -7.18
N LEU A 120 -0.15 -9.66 -6.71
CA LEU A 120 0.20 -10.60 -5.65
C LEU A 120 0.69 -11.91 -6.26
N TYR A 121 1.81 -12.40 -5.75
CA TYR A 121 2.40 -13.67 -6.13
C TYR A 121 2.46 -14.61 -4.91
N PHE A 122 2.27 -15.89 -5.16
CA PHE A 122 2.51 -16.98 -4.21
C PHE A 122 3.45 -17.99 -4.86
N LYS A 123 4.61 -18.23 -4.25
CA LYS A 123 5.65 -19.13 -4.76
C LYS A 123 6.01 -18.87 -6.24
N GLY A 124 6.05 -17.59 -6.61
CA GLY A 124 6.38 -17.13 -7.96
C GLY A 124 5.22 -17.12 -8.97
N ALA A 125 4.07 -17.73 -8.65
CA ALA A 125 2.88 -17.67 -9.50
C ALA A 125 2.04 -16.44 -9.13
N ARG A 126 1.56 -15.68 -10.12
CA ARG A 126 0.66 -14.54 -9.87
C ARG A 126 -0.72 -15.08 -9.51
N VAL A 127 -1.22 -14.71 -8.33
CA VAL A 127 -2.49 -15.20 -7.78
C VAL A 127 -3.59 -14.14 -7.76
N ALA A 128 -3.23 -12.86 -7.76
CA ALA A 128 -4.20 -11.78 -7.89
C ALA A 128 -3.59 -10.49 -8.45
N THR A 129 -4.45 -9.58 -8.88
CA THR A 129 -4.09 -8.30 -9.48
C THR A 129 -5.14 -7.26 -9.12
N TYR A 130 -4.70 -6.04 -8.83
CA TYR A 130 -5.56 -4.91 -8.54
C TYR A 130 -5.08 -3.68 -9.31
N THR A 131 -5.98 -3.04 -10.05
CA THR A 131 -5.70 -1.84 -10.85
C THR A 131 -6.18 -0.60 -10.11
N PHE A 132 -5.35 0.43 -10.02
CA PHE A 132 -5.67 1.65 -9.25
C PHE A 132 -6.65 2.59 -9.98
N THR A 133 -7.16 2.20 -11.14
CA THR A 133 -8.13 2.96 -11.94
C THR A 133 -9.47 3.18 -11.24
N ASN A 134 -9.79 2.35 -10.24
CA ASN A 134 -11.06 2.42 -9.52
C ASN A 134 -11.00 3.33 -8.28
N LEU A 135 -9.86 3.97 -8.01
CA LEU A 135 -9.70 4.89 -6.88
C LEU A 135 -10.35 6.26 -7.13
N CYS A 136 -10.70 6.58 -8.38
CA CYS A 136 -11.32 7.84 -8.77
C CYS A 136 -12.27 7.58 -9.95
N ASN A 137 -13.56 7.78 -9.75
CA ASN A 137 -14.60 7.50 -10.74
C ASN A 137 -14.85 8.67 -11.70
N ARG A 138 -14.36 9.88 -11.37
CA ARG A 138 -14.44 11.12 -12.18
C ARG A 138 -15.87 11.57 -12.49
N ASN A 139 -16.79 11.38 -11.56
CA ASN A 139 -18.18 11.81 -11.66
C ASN A 139 -18.43 13.26 -11.18
N SER A 140 -17.36 14.01 -10.88
CA SER A 140 -17.38 15.38 -10.33
C SER A 140 -17.98 15.48 -8.92
N ARG A 141 -17.99 14.39 -8.15
CA ARG A 141 -18.40 14.35 -6.75
C ARG A 141 -17.37 13.53 -5.98
N CYS A 142 -17.00 14.01 -4.80
CA CYS A 142 -16.12 13.26 -3.91
C CYS A 142 -16.96 12.22 -3.15
N GLU A 143 -16.85 10.94 -3.50
CA GLU A 143 -17.69 9.87 -2.96
C GLU A 143 -16.88 8.64 -2.51
N GLY A 144 -17.32 7.98 -1.43
CA GLY A 144 -16.73 6.71 -0.97
C GLY A 144 -15.32 6.84 -0.43
N GLU A 145 -14.36 6.22 -1.11
CA GLU A 145 -12.92 6.14 -0.76
C GLU A 145 -12.06 7.10 -1.62
N GLU A 146 -12.71 7.99 -2.38
CA GLU A 146 -12.02 9.03 -3.15
C GLU A 146 -11.49 10.13 -2.24
N ASP A 147 -10.30 10.63 -2.54
CA ASP A 147 -9.68 11.72 -1.80
C ASP A 147 -9.00 12.70 -2.77
N TYR A 148 -8.50 13.84 -2.27
CA TYR A 148 -7.83 14.83 -3.12
C TYR A 148 -6.56 14.29 -3.81
N LEU A 149 -5.89 13.29 -3.24
CA LEU A 149 -4.63 12.75 -3.75
C LEU A 149 -4.87 11.74 -4.89
N SER A 150 -5.95 10.95 -4.80
CA SER A 150 -6.39 10.01 -5.84
C SER A 150 -7.30 10.67 -6.89
N CYS A 151 -8.13 11.63 -6.49
CA CYS A 151 -9.21 12.20 -7.30
C CYS A 151 -9.31 13.75 -7.19
N PRO A 152 -8.28 14.52 -7.57
CA PRO A 152 -8.24 15.97 -7.38
C PRO A 152 -9.26 16.76 -8.21
N SER A 153 -9.87 16.17 -9.24
CA SER A 153 -10.94 16.80 -10.02
C SER A 153 -12.27 16.83 -9.28
N ASP A 154 -12.50 15.85 -8.40
CA ASP A 154 -13.79 15.58 -7.79
C ASP A 154 -13.77 15.94 -6.30
N CYS A 155 -12.62 15.73 -5.65
CA CYS A 155 -12.37 16.08 -4.25
C CYS A 155 -11.59 17.39 -4.17
N ALA A 156 -12.11 18.39 -3.43
CA ALA A 156 -11.37 19.62 -3.18
C ALA A 156 -10.25 19.40 -2.14
N LYS A 157 -9.15 20.15 -2.22
CA LYS A 157 -8.01 20.08 -1.28
C LYS A 157 -8.37 20.27 0.22
N LYS A 158 -9.57 20.78 0.54
CA LYS A 158 -10.07 20.88 1.92
C LYS A 158 -10.62 19.55 2.47
N ASN A 159 -10.93 18.61 1.58
CA ASN A 159 -11.27 17.23 1.89
C ASN A 159 -9.97 16.40 1.92
N ILE A 160 -8.97 16.84 2.69
CA ILE A 160 -7.97 15.90 3.17
C ILE A 160 -8.74 15.07 4.17
N ASP A 161 -9.33 13.97 3.71
CA ASP A 161 -10.16 13.14 4.55
C ASP A 161 -9.35 12.73 5.78
N ALA A 162 -10.02 12.81 6.92
CA ALA A 162 -9.47 12.81 8.27
C ALA A 162 -8.74 11.51 8.68
N TYR A 163 -8.45 10.61 7.74
CA TYR A 163 -7.64 9.43 7.95
C TYR A 163 -6.12 9.71 7.96
N SER A 164 -5.71 10.94 7.66
CA SER A 164 -4.30 11.38 7.64
C SER A 164 -3.61 11.49 9.01
N ALA A 165 -4.19 10.98 10.11
CA ALA A 165 -3.67 11.22 11.46
C ALA A 165 -3.46 9.98 12.34
N MET A 166 -3.60 8.74 11.83
CA MET A 166 -3.40 7.56 12.66
C MET A 166 -2.13 6.78 12.26
N TYR A 167 -1.17 6.78 13.20
CA TYR A 167 0.06 5.98 13.28
C TYR A 167 1.30 6.45 12.51
N ILE A 168 1.89 7.56 12.99
CA ILE A 168 3.34 7.58 13.26
C ILE A 168 3.50 7.63 14.78
N ALA A 169 3.31 6.50 15.44
CA ALA A 169 3.90 6.28 16.75
C ALA A 169 5.15 5.44 16.52
N THR A 170 6.27 6.12 16.27
CA THR A 170 7.60 5.51 16.42
C THR A 170 7.76 5.13 17.89
N THR A 171 7.48 3.87 18.25
CA THR A 171 8.04 3.30 19.47
C THR A 171 9.50 2.96 19.18
N ASN A 172 10.39 3.92 19.42
CA ASN A 172 11.79 3.61 19.64
C ASN A 172 11.90 2.87 20.98
N GLU A 173 12.38 1.63 20.87
CA GLU A 173 13.34 0.99 21.75
C GLU A 173 13.01 0.87 23.26
N SER A 174 12.76 -0.39 23.64
CA SER A 174 13.58 -1.13 24.61
C SER A 174 13.76 -0.51 26.01
N SER A 175 13.10 -1.11 26.99
CA SER A 175 13.80 -1.62 28.17
C SER A 175 13.12 -2.91 28.63
N ILE A 176 13.73 -4.03 28.27
CA ILE A 176 13.50 -5.31 28.94
C ILE A 176 14.18 -5.18 30.31
N PRO A 177 13.47 -5.32 31.44
CA PRO A 177 14.14 -5.46 32.73
C PRO A 177 14.84 -6.83 32.75
N GLY A 178 16.16 -6.79 32.84
CA GLY A 178 16.99 -7.97 33.01
C GLY A 178 16.65 -8.69 34.31
N ILE A 179 16.43 -10.00 34.17
CA ILE A 179 16.55 -11.02 35.20
C ILE A 179 18.02 -11.48 35.21
N ASN A 180 18.51 -11.88 36.39
CA ASN A 180 19.81 -12.43 36.82
C ASN A 180 20.60 -11.38 37.64
N ASP A 181 20.83 -11.55 38.95
CA ASP A 181 21.02 -12.77 39.76
C ASP A 181 20.05 -12.93 40.95
#